data_AF-A0A941HN89-F1
#
_entry.id   AF-A0A941HN89-F1
#
_cell.length_a   1.000
_cell.length_b   1.000
_cell.length_c   1.000
_cell.angle_alpha   90.00
_cell.angle_beta   90.00
_cell.angle_gamma   90.00
#
_symmetry.space_group_name_H-M   'P 1'
#
loop_
_entity.id
_entity.type
_entity.pdbx_description
1 polymer ?
#
loop_
_entity_poly.entity_id
_entity_poly.type
_entity_poly.pdbx_seq_one_letter_code
_entity_poly.pdbx_strand_id
1 'polypeptide(L)'
;MKIFRDINSYFLNHTQPANDYANSFFIRRIAKDMEFVEPDDEFWGPHKRDFFEIAILQSSNTNIQIGNQTMNQLKNSLAIVSPFQVINYSRVPPNDDYGYIIYFNASIFTNLNQSYELQNEFPFFKIHTMPIYQLSDDNFKDLLDIVEVLYKESRSSEMHNFEIVRSLLLVFLYKVKRFTQDNNGIVTTNRYQNIMSKFEQIILSNSNKFLSVNEYASQMHISPIYLTECVKKVTGKSAQKIIIDYKILYAKTLLHQMNKSVSEVAYALNFNEVANFNQFFKRNTGMTASQFRKKGNGR
;
A
#
# COMPACT_ATOMS: atom_id res chain seq x y z
N MET A 1 -3.95 -15.41 14.28
CA MET A 1 -3.21 -14.14 14.12
C MET A 1 -4.21 -13.04 13.86
N LYS A 2 -4.24 -12.00 14.72
CA LYS A 2 -5.20 -10.89 14.63
C LYS A 2 -4.97 -10.08 13.35
N ILE A 3 -6.05 -9.57 12.77
CA ILE A 3 -6.04 -8.67 11.62
C ILE A 3 -6.80 -7.41 12.00
N PHE A 4 -6.11 -6.28 12.08
CA PHE A 4 -6.74 -4.98 12.26
C PHE A 4 -7.18 -4.45 10.90
N ARG A 5 -8.47 -4.15 10.76
CA ARG A 5 -9.03 -3.78 9.44
C ARG A 5 -9.02 -2.29 9.20
N ASP A 6 -8.82 -1.50 10.24
CA ASP A 6 -8.87 -0.05 10.16
C ASP A 6 -7.93 0.60 11.17
N ILE A 7 -7.49 1.81 10.86
CA ILE A 7 -6.46 2.53 11.61
C ILE A 7 -6.96 2.84 13.02
N ASN A 8 -8.22 3.28 13.14
CA ASN A 8 -8.83 3.54 14.44
C ASN A 8 -8.82 2.30 15.33
N SER A 9 -9.32 1.16 14.86
CA SER A 9 -9.33 -0.07 15.67
C SER A 9 -7.96 -0.58 16.08
N TYR A 10 -6.91 -0.10 15.45
CA TYR A 10 -5.53 -0.37 15.82
C TYR A 10 -4.99 0.54 16.94
N PHE A 11 -5.57 1.73 17.13
CA PHE A 11 -5.19 2.72 18.16
C PHE A 11 -6.30 3.03 19.18
N LEU A 12 -7.46 2.35 19.09
CA LEU A 12 -8.62 2.52 19.96
C LEU A 12 -8.17 2.42 21.43
N ASN A 13 -8.17 3.59 22.09
CA ASN A 13 -8.03 3.88 23.53
C ASN A 13 -6.91 4.88 23.89
N HIS A 14 -6.00 5.21 22.98
CA HIS A 14 -4.70 5.75 23.41
C HIS A 14 -4.12 6.95 22.66
N THR A 15 -4.81 7.53 21.67
CA THR A 15 -4.30 8.75 21.02
C THR A 15 -5.40 9.79 20.86
N GLN A 16 -5.12 11.03 21.28
CA GLN A 16 -6.00 12.17 21.03
C GLN A 16 -6.35 12.24 19.53
N PRO A 17 -7.62 12.46 19.18
CA PRO A 17 -8.09 12.44 17.80
C PRO A 17 -7.65 13.72 17.09
N ALA A 18 -6.38 13.82 16.72
CA ALA A 18 -5.96 14.83 15.76
C ALA A 18 -6.42 14.37 14.37
N ASN A 19 -7.59 14.86 13.95
CA ASN A 19 -8.14 14.81 12.60
C ASN A 19 -7.90 13.48 11.86
N ASP A 20 -8.64 12.44 12.24
CA ASP A 20 -8.54 11.10 11.64
C ASP A 20 -8.97 11.02 10.14
N TYR A 21 -9.19 12.13 9.43
CA TYR A 21 -9.51 12.15 7.98
C TYR A 21 -10.41 10.99 7.51
N ALA A 22 -11.46 10.69 8.28
CA ALA A 22 -12.33 9.53 8.07
C ALA A 22 -11.59 8.17 7.98
N ASN A 23 -10.70 7.88 8.93
CA ASN A 23 -9.99 6.60 9.08
C ASN A 23 -9.06 6.27 7.89
N SER A 24 -8.63 7.28 7.14
CA SER A 24 -7.81 7.10 5.92
C SER A 24 -6.34 7.44 6.12
N PHE A 25 -6.01 8.16 7.19
CA PHE A 25 -4.66 8.65 7.45
C PHE A 25 -4.46 8.94 8.94
N PHE A 26 -3.33 8.51 9.49
CA PHE A 26 -2.87 8.87 10.82
C PHE A 26 -1.36 8.99 10.85
N ILE A 27 -0.82 9.98 11.55
CA ILE A 27 0.62 10.12 11.79
C ILE A 27 0.91 10.40 13.25
N ARG A 28 1.84 9.63 13.80
CA ARG A 28 2.41 9.84 15.14
C ARG A 28 3.88 10.23 15.04
N ARG A 29 4.29 11.10 15.96
CA ARG A 29 5.69 11.44 16.21
C ARG A 29 6.23 10.53 17.31
N ILE A 30 7.47 10.13 17.19
CA ILE A 30 8.24 9.41 18.20
C ILE A 30 9.29 10.39 18.72
N ALA A 31 9.25 10.69 20.02
CA ALA A 31 10.20 11.57 20.69
C ALA A 31 10.25 11.23 22.19
N LYS A 32 11.37 11.53 22.83
CA LYS A 32 11.67 11.23 24.23
C LYS A 32 10.71 11.88 25.24
N ASP A 33 10.12 13.02 24.86
CA ASP A 33 9.26 13.86 25.68
C ASP A 33 7.77 13.58 25.50
N MET A 34 7.38 12.67 24.61
CA MET A 34 5.99 12.27 24.44
C MET A 34 5.64 11.13 25.38
N GLU A 35 4.50 11.24 26.08
CA GLU A 35 3.91 10.10 26.79
C GLU A 35 3.72 8.96 25.78
N PHE A 36 4.51 7.90 25.97
CA PHE A 36 4.38 6.69 25.18
C PHE A 36 3.07 6.03 25.60
N VAL A 37 2.01 6.29 24.85
CA VAL A 37 0.77 5.59 25.10
C VAL A 37 0.94 4.17 24.56
N GLU A 38 1.23 3.24 25.47
CA GLU A 38 1.43 1.83 25.13
C GLU A 38 0.18 1.34 24.40
N PRO A 39 0.30 0.90 23.14
CA PRO A 39 -0.79 0.16 22.55
C PRO A 39 -0.98 -1.15 23.32
N ASP A 40 -2.21 -1.69 23.31
CA ASP A 40 -2.55 -2.96 23.97
C ASP A 40 -1.49 -4.04 23.70
N ASP A 41 -1.31 -4.98 24.65
CA ASP A 41 -0.33 -6.08 24.56
C ASP A 41 -0.38 -6.84 23.21
N GLU A 42 -1.54 -6.84 22.56
CA GLU A 42 -1.78 -7.43 21.24
C GLU A 42 -1.05 -6.73 20.06
N PHE A 43 -0.58 -5.50 20.24
CA PHE A 43 0.24 -4.75 19.29
C PHE A 43 1.67 -5.29 19.22
N TRP A 44 2.19 -5.79 20.34
CA TRP A 44 3.57 -6.26 20.45
C TRP A 44 3.76 -7.66 19.89
N GLY A 45 2.68 -8.45 19.79
CA GLY A 45 2.70 -9.77 19.18
C GLY A 45 2.61 -9.75 17.64
N PRO A 46 2.91 -10.87 16.97
CA PRO A 46 2.74 -11.00 15.52
C PRO A 46 1.28 -10.75 15.09
N HIS A 47 1.07 -9.76 14.22
CA HIS A 47 -0.25 -9.39 13.71
C HIS A 47 -0.20 -8.88 12.26
N LYS A 48 -1.37 -8.65 11.67
CA LYS A 48 -1.56 -8.09 10.32
C LYS A 48 -2.50 -6.88 10.35
N ARG A 49 -2.45 -6.05 9.31
CA ARG A 49 -3.29 -4.84 9.17
C ARG A 49 -3.82 -4.70 7.74
N ASP A 50 -4.94 -4.04 7.52
CA ASP A 50 -5.51 -3.75 6.19
C ASP A 50 -5.25 -2.29 5.74
N PHE A 51 -4.08 -1.77 6.08
CA PHE A 51 -3.62 -0.43 5.74
C PHE A 51 -2.09 -0.44 5.65
N PHE A 52 -1.53 0.61 5.05
CA PHE A 52 -0.08 0.78 4.92
C PHE A 52 0.50 1.41 6.18
N GLU A 53 1.75 1.07 6.48
CA GLU A 53 2.57 1.76 7.47
C GLU A 53 3.91 2.18 6.84
N ILE A 54 4.37 3.35 7.22
CA ILE A 54 5.73 3.82 6.98
C ILE A 54 6.29 4.31 8.30
N ALA A 55 7.42 3.75 8.74
CA ALA A 55 8.17 4.26 9.88
C ALA A 55 9.49 4.85 9.40
N ILE A 56 9.69 6.14 9.66
CA ILE A 56 10.98 6.82 9.49
C ILE A 56 11.57 7.07 10.87
N LEU A 57 12.64 6.37 11.19
CA LEU A 57 13.15 6.28 12.55
C LEU A 57 14.66 6.53 12.59
N GLN A 58 15.07 7.29 13.58
CA GLN A 58 16.42 7.31 14.12
C GLN A 58 16.32 6.66 15.50
N SER A 59 16.45 5.33 15.53
CA SER A 59 16.40 4.54 16.76
C SER A 59 17.66 3.71 16.93
N SER A 60 18.20 3.71 18.14
CA SER A 60 19.42 2.96 18.47
C SER A 60 19.12 1.53 18.95
N ASN A 61 17.90 1.28 19.45
CA ASN A 61 17.62 0.05 20.20
C ASN A 61 16.34 -0.69 19.77
N THR A 62 15.55 -0.16 18.85
CA THR A 62 14.32 -0.83 18.39
C THR A 62 14.64 -1.90 17.34
N ASN A 63 14.13 -3.12 17.54
CA ASN A 63 14.14 -4.16 16.51
C ASN A 63 12.74 -4.29 15.90
N ILE A 64 12.67 -4.24 14.58
CA ILE A 64 11.42 -4.47 13.85
C ILE A 64 11.59 -5.72 13.01
N GLN A 65 10.61 -6.61 13.10
CA GLN A 65 10.50 -7.75 12.21
C GLN A 65 9.29 -7.58 11.30
N ILE A 66 9.54 -7.57 9.98
CA ILE A 66 8.51 -7.48 8.95
C ILE A 66 8.61 -8.75 8.09
N GLY A 67 7.62 -9.61 8.21
CA GLY A 67 7.65 -10.96 7.65
C GLY A 67 8.83 -11.77 8.19
N ASN A 68 9.74 -12.17 7.31
CA ASN A 68 10.95 -12.93 7.66
C ASN A 68 12.20 -12.05 7.79
N GLN A 69 12.07 -10.74 7.62
CA GLN A 69 13.17 -9.79 7.72
C GLN A 69 13.17 -9.17 9.10
N THR A 70 14.30 -9.26 9.80
CA THR A 70 14.53 -8.58 11.07
C THR A 70 15.65 -7.59 10.85
N MET A 71 15.45 -6.35 11.29
CA MET A 71 16.54 -5.40 11.36
C MET A 71 16.84 -5.06 12.80
N ASN A 72 18.14 -5.13 13.12
CA ASN A 72 18.68 -4.74 14.40
C ASN A 72 19.27 -3.35 14.23
N GLN A 73 18.89 -2.41 15.11
CA GLN A 73 19.32 -1.00 15.10
C GLN A 73 18.81 -0.21 13.88
N LEU A 74 17.89 0.72 14.14
CA LEU A 74 17.18 1.53 13.15
C LEU A 74 17.76 2.95 13.05
N LYS A 75 19.09 3.10 12.93
CA LYS A 75 19.67 4.43 12.71
C LYS A 75 19.26 4.89 11.31
N ASN A 76 18.70 6.08 11.14
CA ASN A 76 18.33 6.66 9.85
C ASN A 76 17.64 5.68 8.90
N SER A 77 16.60 5.01 9.39
CA SER A 77 15.97 3.89 8.72
C SER A 77 14.55 4.20 8.28
N LEU A 78 14.16 3.60 7.16
CA LEU A 78 12.79 3.63 6.63
C LEU A 78 12.24 2.20 6.58
N ALA A 79 11.23 1.92 7.40
CA ALA A 79 10.49 0.67 7.36
C ALA A 79 9.14 0.87 6.66
N ILE A 80 8.75 -0.09 5.85
CA ILE A 80 7.56 -0.07 5.02
C ILE A 80 6.79 -1.38 5.23
N VAL A 81 5.51 -1.25 5.58
CA VAL A 81 4.63 -2.39 5.81
C VAL A 81 3.41 -2.26 4.94
N SER A 82 3.09 -3.32 4.23
CA SER A 82 1.92 -3.38 3.36
C SER A 82 0.75 -4.08 4.02
N PRO A 83 -0.48 -3.82 3.54
CA PRO A 83 -1.66 -4.55 3.97
C PRO A 83 -1.43 -6.07 3.94
N PHE A 84 -1.84 -6.73 5.02
CA PHE A 84 -1.74 -8.17 5.28
C PHE A 84 -0.33 -8.74 5.41
N GLN A 85 0.70 -7.89 5.44
CA GLN A 85 2.04 -8.28 5.84
C GLN A 85 2.09 -8.53 7.34
N VAL A 86 2.79 -9.60 7.75
CA VAL A 86 2.98 -9.90 9.17
C VAL A 86 4.04 -8.97 9.72
N ILE A 87 3.76 -8.35 10.85
CA ILE A 87 4.68 -7.48 11.56
C ILE A 87 4.73 -7.88 13.04
N ASN A 88 5.92 -7.74 13.60
CA ASN A 88 6.22 -7.99 14.99
C ASN A 88 7.21 -6.93 15.48
N TYR A 89 6.89 -6.27 16.59
CA TYR A 89 7.76 -5.28 17.22
C TYR A 89 8.39 -5.87 18.47
N SER A 90 9.70 -5.69 18.67
CA SER A 90 10.26 -5.91 19.99
C SER A 90 9.80 -4.79 20.92
N ARG A 91 9.33 -5.13 22.13
CA ARG A 91 9.10 -4.15 23.19
C ARG A 91 10.46 -3.58 23.60
N VAL A 92 10.69 -2.31 23.31
CA VAL A 92 11.92 -1.61 23.70
C VAL A 92 11.53 -0.34 24.43
N PRO A 93 12.10 -0.05 25.61
CA PRO A 93 11.80 1.17 26.34
C PRO A 93 12.08 2.42 25.47
N PRO A 94 11.33 3.51 25.66
CA PRO A 94 11.65 4.77 24.99
C PRO A 94 13.04 5.25 25.43
N ASN A 95 14.02 5.12 24.54
CA ASN A 95 15.33 5.78 24.63
C ASN A 95 15.34 6.97 23.66
N ASP A 96 16.51 7.52 23.30
CA ASP A 96 16.71 8.71 22.42
C ASP A 96 16.24 8.51 20.96
N ASP A 97 15.18 7.71 20.76
CA ASP A 97 14.54 7.43 19.49
C ASP A 97 13.75 8.66 19.03
N TYR A 98 13.93 9.01 17.75
CA TYR A 98 13.25 10.12 17.12
C TYR A 98 12.74 9.72 15.74
N GLY A 99 11.54 10.15 15.38
CA GLY A 99 11.01 9.90 14.05
C GLY A 99 9.50 9.98 13.98
N TYR A 100 8.94 9.36 12.96
CA TYR A 100 7.51 9.39 12.67
C TYR A 100 7.04 8.05 12.14
N ILE A 101 5.78 7.73 12.46
CA ILE A 101 5.10 6.56 11.90
C ILE A 101 3.79 7.02 11.29
N ILE A 102 3.64 6.72 10.01
CA ILE A 102 2.53 7.10 9.15
C ILE A 102 1.72 5.86 8.84
N TYR A 103 0.40 5.94 9.02
CA TYR A 103 -0.57 4.92 8.65
C TYR A 103 -1.55 5.51 7.66
N PHE A 104 -1.87 4.78 6.60
CA PHE A 104 -2.84 5.27 5.62
C PHE A 104 -3.47 4.16 4.81
N ASN A 105 -4.68 4.41 4.32
CA ASN A 105 -5.33 3.60 3.30
C ASN A 105 -5.09 4.20 1.91
N ALA A 106 -5.01 3.35 0.89
CA ALA A 106 -4.89 3.79 -0.50
C ALA A 106 -6.01 4.77 -0.90
N SER A 107 -7.20 4.65 -0.29
CA SER A 107 -8.37 5.51 -0.50
C SER A 107 -8.11 7.00 -0.24
N ILE A 108 -7.05 7.37 0.48
CA ILE A 108 -6.61 8.77 0.63
C ILE A 108 -6.35 9.41 -0.74
N PHE A 109 -5.90 8.65 -1.74
CA PHE A 109 -5.61 9.14 -3.08
C PHE A 109 -6.81 8.95 -4.01
N THR A 110 -7.09 9.93 -4.89
CA THR A 110 -8.18 9.79 -5.87
C THR A 110 -7.86 8.79 -6.99
N ASN A 111 -6.61 8.77 -7.47
CA ASN A 111 -6.20 7.97 -8.64
C ASN A 111 -5.48 6.67 -8.28
N LEU A 112 -5.18 6.46 -7.00
CA LEU A 112 -4.49 5.28 -6.46
C LEU A 112 -5.29 4.73 -5.27
N ASN A 113 -6.61 4.63 -5.43
CA ASN A 113 -7.55 4.49 -4.32
C ASN A 113 -7.70 3.04 -3.82
N GLN A 114 -6.98 2.11 -4.42
CA GLN A 114 -6.89 0.71 -4.02
C GLN A 114 -5.45 0.31 -3.72
N SER A 115 -5.25 -0.58 -2.74
CA SER A 115 -3.91 -1.01 -2.31
C SER A 115 -3.04 -1.55 -3.45
N TYR A 116 -3.64 -2.26 -4.41
CA TYR A 116 -2.89 -2.78 -5.57
C TYR A 116 -2.49 -1.67 -6.56
N GLU A 117 -3.25 -0.59 -6.68
CA GLU A 117 -2.90 0.55 -7.56
C GLU A 117 -1.68 1.26 -6.99
N LEU A 118 -1.72 1.50 -5.67
CA LEU A 118 -0.60 2.10 -4.95
C LEU A 118 0.65 1.22 -5.01
N GLN A 119 0.53 -0.09 -4.82
CA GLN A 119 1.65 -1.04 -4.89
C GLN A 119 2.28 -1.12 -6.28
N ASN A 120 1.52 -0.86 -7.34
CA ASN A 120 2.06 -0.80 -8.70
C ASN A 120 2.77 0.52 -8.98
N GLU A 121 2.23 1.63 -8.50
CA GLU A 121 2.91 2.92 -8.60
C GLU A 121 4.16 2.98 -7.72
N PHE A 122 4.13 2.35 -6.55
CA PHE A 122 5.18 2.35 -5.54
C PHE A 122 5.57 0.90 -5.20
N PRO A 123 6.45 0.26 -5.99
CA PRO A 123 6.78 -1.15 -5.84
C PRO A 123 7.35 -1.55 -4.47
N PHE A 124 7.94 -0.62 -3.73
CA PHE A 124 8.41 -0.84 -2.35
C PHE A 124 7.28 -1.21 -1.36
N PHE A 125 6.01 -1.08 -1.75
CA PHE A 125 4.87 -1.64 -1.01
C PHE A 125 4.50 -3.07 -1.45
N LYS A 126 5.20 -3.69 -2.39
CA LYS A 126 4.93 -5.09 -2.68
C LYS A 126 5.53 -5.92 -1.55
N ILE A 127 4.74 -6.84 -1.00
CA ILE A 127 5.11 -7.70 0.16
C ILE A 127 6.42 -8.48 -0.06
N HIS A 128 6.84 -8.61 -1.31
CA HIS A 128 8.04 -9.32 -1.73
C HIS A 128 9.29 -8.44 -1.93
N THR A 129 9.18 -7.14 -1.69
CA THR A 129 10.31 -6.21 -1.74
C THR A 129 10.95 -6.06 -0.37
N MET A 130 12.12 -5.43 -0.35
CA MET A 130 12.82 -5.13 0.91
C MET A 130 11.92 -4.22 1.76
N PRO A 131 11.50 -4.66 2.96
CA PRO A 131 10.58 -3.87 3.77
C PRO A 131 11.30 -2.80 4.60
N ILE A 132 12.63 -2.80 4.64
CA ILE A 132 13.42 -1.90 5.48
C ILE A 132 14.62 -1.38 4.69
N TYR A 133 14.84 -0.06 4.72
CA TYR A 133 15.90 0.62 4.01
C TYR A 133 16.75 1.44 4.98
N GLN A 134 18.06 1.26 4.90
CA GLN A 134 19.04 2.14 5.53
C GLN A 134 19.23 3.38 4.65
N LEU A 135 18.99 4.57 5.19
CA LEU A 135 19.12 5.83 4.46
C LEU A 135 20.48 6.48 4.75
N SER A 136 20.97 7.24 3.77
CA SER A 136 22.02 8.23 4.03
C SER A 136 21.46 9.37 4.89
N ASP A 137 22.34 10.08 5.59
CA ASP A 137 21.95 11.21 6.45
C ASP A 137 21.19 12.29 5.67
N ASP A 138 21.61 12.58 4.44
CA ASP A 138 20.94 13.54 3.55
C ASP A 138 19.53 13.07 3.17
N ASN A 139 19.37 11.82 2.71
CA ASN A 139 18.05 11.27 2.35
C ASN A 139 17.12 11.20 3.55
N PHE A 140 17.66 10.84 4.72
CA PHE A 140 16.89 10.79 5.96
C PHE A 140 16.36 12.17 6.32
N LYS A 141 17.24 13.19 6.35
CA LYS A 141 16.86 14.58 6.63
C LYS A 141 15.82 15.10 5.62
N ASP A 142 16.06 14.88 4.33
CA ASP A 142 15.16 15.31 3.25
C ASP A 142 13.75 14.75 3.38
N LEU A 143 13.63 13.49 3.82
CA LEU A 143 12.34 12.85 4.06
C LEU A 143 11.72 13.35 5.37
N LEU A 144 12.53 13.48 6.41
CA LEU A 144 12.09 13.94 7.73
C LEU A 144 11.50 15.35 7.66
N ASP A 145 12.11 16.28 6.91
CA ASP A 145 11.61 17.64 6.70
C ASP A 145 10.18 17.63 6.10
N ILE A 146 9.91 16.73 5.15
CA ILE A 146 8.57 16.58 4.56
C ILE A 146 7.59 16.03 5.60
N VAL A 147 8.01 15.03 6.37
CA VAL A 147 7.15 14.37 7.35
C VAL A 147 6.83 15.28 8.54
N GLU A 148 7.77 16.14 8.94
CA GLU A 148 7.57 17.20 9.95
C GLU A 148 6.48 18.18 9.50
N VAL A 149 6.52 18.65 8.25
CA VAL A 149 5.47 19.52 7.69
C VAL A 149 4.14 18.78 7.62
N LEU A 150 4.14 17.54 7.14
CA LEU A 150 2.95 16.70 7.05
C LEU A 150 2.33 16.43 8.44
N TYR A 151 3.15 16.24 9.48
CA TYR A 151 2.70 16.06 10.87
C TYR A 151 2.01 17.30 11.43
N LYS A 152 2.57 18.49 11.14
CA LYS A 152 1.99 19.79 11.54
C LYS A 152 0.69 20.04 10.80
N GLU A 153 0.67 19.81 9.49
CA GLU A 153 -0.52 19.96 8.66
C GLU A 153 -1.66 19.02 9.12
N SER A 154 -1.34 17.77 9.49
CA SER A 154 -2.35 16.82 9.96
C SER A 154 -3.05 17.26 11.25
N ARG A 155 -2.47 18.22 11.98
CA ARG A 155 -3.00 18.81 13.22
C ARG A 155 -3.53 20.22 13.01
N SER A 156 -3.38 20.77 11.81
CA SER A 156 -3.92 22.08 11.45
C SER A 156 -5.44 22.01 11.35
N SER A 157 -6.11 23.08 11.78
CA SER A 157 -7.55 23.32 11.57
C SER A 157 -7.82 24.25 10.37
N GLU A 158 -6.80 24.54 9.57
CA GLU A 158 -6.93 25.42 8.39
C GLU A 158 -7.69 24.75 7.24
N MET A 159 -8.23 25.59 6.36
CA MET A 159 -8.88 25.11 5.14
C MET A 159 -7.88 24.34 4.27
N HIS A 160 -8.37 23.29 3.61
CA HIS A 160 -7.60 22.45 2.70
C HIS A 160 -6.48 21.60 3.33
N ASN A 161 -6.44 21.49 4.66
CA ASN A 161 -5.43 20.69 5.35
C ASN A 161 -5.36 19.23 4.85
N PHE A 162 -6.50 18.61 4.55
CA PHE A 162 -6.53 17.24 4.02
C PHE A 162 -5.91 17.12 2.62
N GLU A 163 -6.19 18.07 1.72
CA GLU A 163 -5.59 18.13 0.40
C GLU A 163 -4.07 18.34 0.49
N ILE A 164 -3.61 19.14 1.44
CA ILE A 164 -2.19 19.37 1.68
C ILE A 164 -1.55 18.10 2.25
N VAL A 165 -2.11 17.46 3.28
CA VAL A 165 -1.62 16.18 3.84
C VAL A 165 -1.47 15.13 2.76
N ARG A 166 -2.51 14.93 1.95
CA ARG A 166 -2.49 13.96 0.84
C ARG A 166 -1.40 14.30 -0.18
N SER A 167 -1.21 15.58 -0.50
CA SER A 167 -0.19 16.01 -1.46
C SER A 167 1.22 15.82 -0.92
N LEU A 168 1.45 16.15 0.35
CA LEU A 168 2.71 15.92 1.04
C LEU A 168 3.04 14.44 1.14
N LEU A 169 2.06 13.59 1.46
CA LEU A 169 2.25 12.13 1.46
C LEU A 169 2.65 11.64 0.06
N LEU A 170 2.01 12.13 -0.99
CA LEU A 170 2.37 11.74 -2.35
C LEU A 170 3.80 12.17 -2.72
N VAL A 171 4.20 13.40 -2.36
CA VAL A 171 5.57 13.90 -2.55
C VAL A 171 6.57 13.02 -1.81
N PHE A 172 6.28 12.68 -0.55
CA PHE A 172 7.07 11.76 0.26
C PHE A 172 7.25 10.41 -0.44
N LEU A 173 6.15 9.79 -0.91
CA LEU A 173 6.20 8.50 -1.60
C LEU A 173 7.04 8.54 -2.88
N TYR A 174 6.98 9.62 -3.66
CA TYR A 174 7.83 9.79 -4.84
C TYR A 174 9.30 10.03 -4.49
N LYS A 175 9.60 10.72 -3.38
CA LYS A 175 10.98 10.82 -2.88
C LYS A 175 11.52 9.43 -2.47
N VAL A 176 10.73 8.64 -1.75
CA VAL A 176 11.08 7.23 -1.43
C VAL A 176 11.30 6.43 -2.69
N LYS A 177 10.42 6.59 -3.68
CA LYS A 177 10.53 5.89 -4.97
C LYS A 177 11.89 6.14 -5.61
N ARG A 178 12.43 7.37 -5.59
CA ARG A 178 13.71 7.72 -6.25
C ARG A 178 14.91 6.91 -5.78
N PHE A 179 15.06 6.67 -4.49
CA PHE A 179 16.20 5.90 -3.96
C PHE A 179 15.90 4.41 -3.78
N THR A 180 14.66 3.97 -4.02
CA THR A 180 14.29 2.55 -4.02
C THR A 180 14.22 1.95 -5.42
N GLN A 181 14.40 2.74 -6.50
CA GLN A 181 14.32 2.26 -7.90
C GLN A 181 15.32 1.15 -8.22
N ASP A 182 16.50 1.19 -7.61
CA ASP A 182 17.57 0.21 -7.85
C ASP A 182 17.39 -1.07 -7.01
N ASN A 183 16.53 -1.03 -5.97
CA ASN A 183 16.24 -2.17 -5.09
C ASN A 183 15.13 -3.08 -5.67
N ASN A 184 15.28 -3.48 -6.93
CA ASN A 184 14.41 -4.45 -7.61
C ASN A 184 14.56 -5.90 -7.10
N GLY A 185 15.34 -6.12 -6.03
CA GLY A 185 15.53 -7.42 -5.41
C GLY A 185 14.23 -7.90 -4.78
N ILE A 186 13.59 -8.90 -5.40
CA ILE A 186 12.60 -9.74 -4.75
C ILE A 186 13.32 -10.45 -3.59
N VAL A 187 13.06 -10.07 -2.34
CA VAL A 187 13.75 -10.61 -1.14
C VAL A 187 13.00 -11.80 -0.53
N THR A 188 12.13 -12.47 -1.29
CA THR A 188 11.21 -13.46 -0.72
C THR A 188 11.85 -14.80 -0.40
N THR A 189 11.75 -15.20 0.88
CA THR A 189 12.08 -16.56 1.36
C THR A 189 10.85 -17.46 1.50
N ASN A 190 9.61 -16.95 1.38
CA ASN A 190 8.38 -17.73 1.55
C ASN A 190 7.76 -18.16 0.20
N ARG A 191 7.51 -19.47 0.04
CA ARG A 191 6.90 -20.07 -1.18
C ARG A 191 5.58 -19.43 -1.58
N TYR A 192 4.71 -19.05 -0.64
CA TYR A 192 3.43 -18.40 -0.97
C TYR A 192 3.63 -17.01 -1.58
N GLN A 193 4.62 -16.26 -1.09
CA GLN A 193 4.97 -14.95 -1.62
C GLN A 193 5.59 -15.08 -3.01
N ASN A 194 6.49 -16.05 -3.23
CA ASN A 194 7.05 -16.34 -4.56
C ASN A 194 5.95 -16.63 -5.59
N ILE A 195 4.97 -17.43 -5.24
CA ILE A 195 3.83 -17.75 -6.11
C ILE A 195 3.02 -16.49 -6.40
N MET A 196 2.71 -15.67 -5.39
CA MET A 196 1.98 -14.42 -5.61
C MET A 196 2.75 -13.45 -6.51
N SER A 197 4.06 -13.26 -6.27
CA SER A 197 4.91 -12.39 -7.10
C SER A 197 4.96 -12.87 -8.54
N LYS A 198 5.15 -14.18 -8.76
CA LYS A 198 5.15 -14.76 -10.11
C LYS A 198 3.78 -14.60 -10.78
N PHE A 199 2.68 -14.83 -10.05
CA PHE A 199 1.33 -14.62 -10.54
C PHE A 199 1.11 -13.16 -10.99
N GLU A 200 1.54 -12.21 -10.17
CA GLU A 200 1.47 -10.78 -10.46
C GLU A 200 2.28 -10.39 -11.70
N GLN A 201 3.52 -10.89 -11.83
CA GLN A 201 4.36 -10.69 -13.00
C GLN A 201 3.70 -11.21 -14.28
N ILE A 202 3.11 -12.41 -14.22
CA ILE A 202 2.43 -13.01 -15.38
C ILE A 202 1.16 -12.23 -15.74
N ILE A 203 0.44 -11.68 -14.78
CA ILE A 203 -0.70 -10.79 -15.07
C ILE A 203 -0.22 -9.52 -15.79
N LEU A 204 0.85 -8.90 -15.27
CA LEU A 204 1.40 -7.65 -15.82
C LEU A 204 1.99 -7.84 -17.23
N SER A 205 2.63 -8.99 -17.49
CA SER A 205 3.15 -9.31 -18.83
C SER A 205 2.03 -9.61 -19.84
N ASN A 206 0.86 -10.05 -19.38
CA ASN A 206 -0.31 -10.34 -20.21
C ASN A 206 -1.31 -9.15 -20.25
N SER A 207 -0.83 -7.91 -20.23
CA SER A 207 -1.67 -6.69 -20.16
C SER A 207 -2.75 -6.58 -21.24
N ASN A 208 -2.55 -7.21 -22.41
CA ASN A 208 -3.54 -7.23 -23.50
C ASN A 208 -4.56 -8.38 -23.43
N LYS A 209 -4.36 -9.37 -22.54
CA LYS A 209 -5.26 -10.51 -22.39
C LYS A 209 -5.25 -11.06 -20.98
N PHE A 210 -6.20 -10.60 -20.17
CA PHE A 210 -6.47 -11.18 -18.86
C PHE A 210 -6.98 -12.61 -19.01
N LEU A 211 -6.26 -13.57 -18.41
CA LEU A 211 -6.60 -14.99 -18.43
C LEU A 211 -7.50 -15.38 -17.26
N SER A 212 -8.10 -16.56 -17.34
CA SER A 212 -8.78 -17.19 -16.22
C SER A 212 -7.77 -17.66 -15.15
N VAL A 213 -8.26 -17.92 -13.94
CA VAL A 213 -7.43 -18.50 -12.85
C VAL A 213 -6.82 -19.83 -13.29
N ASN A 214 -7.56 -20.63 -14.07
CA ASN A 214 -7.09 -21.92 -14.56
C ASN A 214 -5.89 -21.75 -15.51
N GLU A 215 -5.98 -20.83 -16.45
CA GLU A 215 -4.91 -20.57 -17.41
C GLU A 215 -3.65 -20.02 -16.73
N TYR A 216 -3.79 -19.08 -15.79
CA TYR A 216 -2.64 -18.60 -15.02
C TYR A 216 -2.00 -19.70 -14.17
N ALA A 217 -2.81 -20.52 -13.51
CA ALA A 217 -2.31 -21.66 -12.73
C ALA A 217 -1.55 -22.66 -13.62
N SER A 218 -2.06 -22.94 -14.81
CA SER A 218 -1.38 -23.77 -15.82
C SER A 218 -0.04 -23.19 -16.24
N GLN A 219 0.07 -21.88 -16.50
CA GLN A 219 1.35 -21.22 -16.83
C GLN A 219 2.37 -21.27 -15.68
N MET A 220 1.87 -21.36 -14.44
CA MET A 220 2.69 -21.48 -13.25
C MET A 220 2.99 -22.93 -12.85
N HIS A 221 2.47 -23.91 -13.60
CA HIS A 221 2.55 -25.35 -13.32
C HIS A 221 2.03 -25.72 -11.92
N ILE A 222 0.91 -25.12 -11.50
CA ILE A 222 0.23 -25.40 -10.23
C ILE A 222 -1.28 -25.57 -10.42
N SER A 223 -1.98 -26.11 -9.43
CA SER A 223 -3.44 -26.22 -9.50
C SER A 223 -4.11 -24.85 -9.27
N PRO A 224 -5.29 -24.60 -9.88
CA PRO A 224 -6.03 -23.34 -9.68
C PRO A 224 -6.45 -23.12 -8.22
N ILE A 225 -6.74 -24.23 -7.52
CA ILE A 225 -7.05 -24.24 -6.08
C ILE A 225 -5.84 -23.76 -5.30
N TYR A 226 -4.66 -24.35 -5.55
CA TYR A 226 -3.44 -23.99 -4.84
C TYR A 226 -3.00 -22.55 -5.13
N LEU A 227 -3.11 -22.08 -6.38
CA LEU A 227 -2.88 -20.67 -6.71
C LEU A 227 -3.78 -19.77 -5.87
N THR A 228 -5.07 -20.07 -5.82
CA THR A 228 -6.04 -19.29 -5.06
C THR A 228 -5.72 -19.27 -3.56
N GLU A 229 -5.30 -20.39 -2.98
CA GLU A 229 -4.87 -20.46 -1.58
C GLU A 229 -3.62 -19.60 -1.31
N CYS A 230 -2.60 -19.71 -2.17
CA CYS A 230 -1.37 -18.92 -2.05
C CYS A 230 -1.70 -17.42 -2.10
N VAL A 231 -2.50 -17.00 -3.08
CA VAL A 231 -2.92 -15.61 -3.25
C VAL A 231 -3.75 -15.13 -2.05
N LYS A 232 -4.68 -15.94 -1.54
CA LYS A 232 -5.47 -15.61 -0.34
C LYS A 232 -4.60 -15.47 0.90
N LYS A 233 -3.62 -16.34 1.11
CA LYS A 233 -2.70 -16.27 2.26
C LYS A 233 -1.89 -14.97 2.29
N VAL A 234 -1.50 -14.49 1.11
CA VAL A 234 -0.70 -13.26 0.95
C VAL A 234 -1.56 -12.00 0.98
N THR A 235 -2.68 -11.99 0.23
CA THR A 235 -3.43 -10.75 -0.07
C THR A 235 -4.80 -10.65 0.62
N GLY A 236 -5.28 -11.72 1.26
CA GLY A 236 -6.65 -11.82 1.78
C GLY A 236 -7.73 -11.97 0.69
N LYS A 237 -7.38 -11.89 -0.60
CA LYS A 237 -8.31 -11.93 -1.74
C LYS A 237 -8.13 -13.22 -2.55
N SER A 238 -9.18 -13.64 -3.28
CA SER A 238 -9.06 -14.75 -4.24
C SER A 238 -8.21 -14.37 -5.46
N ALA A 239 -7.61 -15.36 -6.12
CA ALA A 239 -6.90 -15.14 -7.39
C ALA A 239 -7.80 -14.46 -8.45
N GLN A 240 -9.07 -14.86 -8.52
CA GLN A 240 -10.04 -14.22 -9.40
C GLN A 240 -10.24 -12.73 -9.07
N LYS A 241 -10.33 -12.37 -7.79
CA LYS A 241 -10.47 -10.97 -7.38
C LYS A 241 -9.23 -10.16 -7.72
N ILE A 242 -8.03 -10.73 -7.56
CA ILE A 242 -6.78 -10.09 -7.99
C ILE A 242 -6.79 -9.82 -9.50
N ILE A 243 -7.18 -10.81 -10.33
CA ILE A 243 -7.28 -10.61 -11.79
C ILE A 243 -8.27 -9.49 -12.13
N ILE A 244 -9.43 -9.45 -11.48
CA ILE A 244 -10.42 -8.39 -11.67
C ILE A 244 -9.86 -7.02 -11.29
N ASP A 245 -9.13 -6.93 -10.17
CA ASP A 245 -8.49 -5.71 -9.69
C ASP A 245 -7.48 -5.18 -10.72
N TYR A 246 -6.60 -6.04 -11.23
CA TYR A 246 -5.67 -5.69 -12.30
C TYR A 246 -6.38 -5.30 -13.61
N LYS A 247 -7.49 -5.98 -13.95
CA LYS A 247 -8.28 -5.65 -15.15
C LYS A 247 -8.92 -4.28 -15.05
N ILE A 248 -9.41 -3.91 -13.86
CA ILE A 248 -9.95 -2.57 -13.59
C ILE A 248 -8.85 -1.52 -13.63
N LEU A 249 -7.66 -1.80 -13.08
CA LEU A 249 -6.52 -0.89 -13.16
C LEU A 249 -6.22 -0.52 -14.59
N TYR A 250 -6.02 -1.54 -15.43
CA TYR A 250 -5.67 -1.36 -16.81
C TYR A 250 -6.78 -0.62 -17.58
N ALA A 251 -8.04 -0.93 -17.27
CA ALA A 251 -9.19 -0.18 -17.81
C ALA A 251 -9.14 1.31 -17.44
N LYS A 252 -8.87 1.66 -16.18
CA LYS A 252 -8.73 3.06 -15.73
C LYS A 252 -7.58 3.75 -16.47
N THR A 253 -6.42 3.10 -16.57
CA THR A 253 -5.25 3.62 -17.31
C THR A 253 -5.60 3.92 -18.77
N LEU A 254 -6.28 3.00 -19.45
CA LEU A 254 -6.72 3.20 -20.83
C LEU A 254 -7.78 4.29 -20.97
N LEU A 255 -8.68 4.43 -20.00
CA LEU A 255 -9.71 5.48 -20.01
C LEU A 255 -9.12 6.89 -19.82
N HIS A 256 -8.00 7.00 -19.11
CA HIS A 256 -7.23 8.25 -18.98
C HIS A 256 -6.47 8.64 -20.24
N GLN A 257 -6.13 7.70 -21.13
CA GLN A 257 -5.54 8.02 -22.43
C GLN A 257 -6.62 8.69 -23.30
N MET A 258 -6.43 9.98 -23.62
CA MET A 258 -7.43 10.80 -24.32
C MET A 258 -7.81 10.30 -25.73
N ASN A 259 -7.01 9.39 -26.31
CA ASN A 259 -7.14 9.00 -27.71
C ASN A 259 -7.97 7.72 -27.96
N LYS A 260 -8.45 7.02 -26.93
CA LYS A 260 -9.23 5.77 -27.09
C LYS A 260 -10.66 5.95 -26.66
N SER A 261 -11.68 5.69 -27.46
CA SER A 261 -13.09 5.64 -27.05
C SER A 261 -13.36 4.55 -25.98
N VAL A 262 -14.47 4.67 -25.25
CA VAL A 262 -14.89 3.65 -24.27
C VAL A 262 -15.07 2.28 -24.94
N SER A 263 -15.50 2.26 -26.20
CA SER A 263 -15.63 1.06 -27.01
C SER A 263 -14.28 0.42 -27.31
N GLU A 264 -13.28 1.21 -27.72
CA GLU A 264 -11.91 0.72 -27.96
C GLU A 264 -11.28 0.16 -26.68
N VAL A 265 -11.55 0.77 -25.52
CA VAL A 265 -11.11 0.22 -24.22
C VAL A 265 -11.78 -1.12 -23.92
N ALA A 266 -13.08 -1.25 -24.19
CA ALA A 266 -13.81 -2.51 -23.99
C ALA A 266 -13.23 -3.65 -24.85
N TYR A 267 -12.97 -3.37 -26.14
CA TYR A 267 -12.39 -4.34 -27.05
C TYR A 267 -10.94 -4.68 -26.70
N ALA A 268 -10.13 -3.70 -26.30
CA ALA A 268 -8.77 -3.94 -25.80
C ALA A 268 -8.72 -4.85 -24.56
N LEU A 269 -9.80 -4.90 -23.79
CA LEU A 269 -9.97 -5.76 -22.63
C LEU A 269 -10.69 -7.09 -22.94
N ASN A 270 -10.85 -7.42 -24.23
CA ASN A 270 -11.55 -8.59 -24.77
C ASN A 270 -12.99 -8.73 -24.29
N PHE A 271 -13.73 -7.61 -24.16
CA PHE A 271 -15.18 -7.67 -24.04
C PHE A 271 -15.82 -7.70 -25.42
N ASN A 272 -16.70 -8.68 -25.66
CA ASN A 272 -17.45 -8.79 -26.91
C ASN A 272 -18.43 -7.63 -27.12
N GLU A 273 -18.93 -7.06 -26.02
CA GLU A 273 -19.90 -5.97 -26.05
C GLU A 273 -19.53 -4.89 -25.04
N VAL A 274 -19.68 -3.63 -25.46
CA VAL A 274 -19.42 -2.44 -24.63
C VAL A 274 -20.37 -2.37 -23.42
N ALA A 275 -21.59 -2.90 -23.55
CA ALA A 275 -22.54 -3.01 -22.45
C ALA A 275 -21.99 -3.88 -21.31
N ASN A 276 -21.43 -5.05 -21.64
CA ASN A 276 -20.82 -5.96 -20.68
C ASN A 276 -19.62 -5.33 -19.97
N PHE A 277 -18.79 -4.57 -20.70
CA PHE A 277 -17.71 -3.80 -20.09
C PHE A 277 -18.22 -2.74 -19.12
N ASN A 278 -19.24 -1.96 -19.49
CA ASN A 278 -19.80 -0.94 -18.62
C ASN A 278 -20.42 -1.53 -17.35
N GLN A 279 -21.13 -2.66 -17.45
CA GLN A 279 -21.68 -3.35 -16.29
C GLN A 279 -20.56 -3.89 -15.39
N PHE A 280 -19.52 -4.51 -15.98
CA PHE A 280 -18.34 -4.95 -15.26
C PHE A 280 -17.64 -3.80 -14.53
N PHE A 281 -17.39 -2.68 -15.22
CA PHE A 281 -16.70 -1.52 -14.66
C PHE A 281 -17.53 -0.90 -13.53
N LYS A 282 -18.84 -0.70 -13.74
CA LYS A 282 -19.76 -0.17 -12.72
C LYS A 282 -19.84 -1.05 -11.48
N ARG A 283 -19.93 -2.38 -11.66
CA ARG A 283 -20.00 -3.32 -10.53
C ARG A 283 -18.75 -3.26 -9.65
N ASN A 284 -17.58 -3.00 -10.23
CA ASN A 284 -16.31 -3.00 -9.49
C ASN A 284 -15.83 -1.61 -9.06
N THR A 285 -16.35 -0.53 -9.63
CA THR A 285 -15.89 0.85 -9.33
C THR A 285 -17.00 1.78 -8.80
N GLY A 286 -18.26 1.36 -8.86
CA GLY A 286 -19.43 2.16 -8.48
C GLY A 286 -19.94 3.12 -9.56
N MET A 287 -19.23 3.31 -10.68
CA MET A 287 -19.61 4.23 -11.75
C MET A 287 -19.34 3.64 -13.13
N THR A 288 -19.99 4.12 -14.19
CA THR A 288 -19.73 3.64 -15.55
C THR A 288 -18.38 4.15 -16.08
N ALA A 289 -17.81 3.48 -17.09
CA ALA A 289 -16.56 3.91 -17.71
C ALA A 289 -16.68 5.32 -18.32
N SER A 290 -17.84 5.64 -18.91
CA SER A 290 -18.13 6.97 -19.43
C SER A 290 -18.20 8.04 -18.33
N GLN A 291 -18.79 7.73 -17.18
CA GLN A 291 -18.81 8.62 -16.02
C GLN A 291 -17.40 8.86 -15.47
N PHE A 292 -16.61 7.79 -15.34
CA PHE A 292 -15.22 7.86 -14.91
C PHE A 292 -14.39 8.77 -15.82
N ARG A 293 -14.50 8.61 -17.15
CA ARG A 293 -13.81 9.48 -18.11
C ARG A 293 -14.22 10.94 -18.00
N LYS A 294 -15.52 11.24 -17.91
CA LYS A 294 -16.00 12.63 -17.78
C LYS A 294 -15.42 13.31 -16.54
N LYS A 295 -15.29 12.58 -15.43
CA LYS A 295 -14.68 13.09 -14.20
C LYS A 295 -13.17 13.34 -14.35
N GLY A 296 -12.47 12.53 -15.15
CA GLY A 296 -11.05 12.72 -15.44
C GLY A 296 -10.74 13.87 -16.41
N ASN A 297 -11.66 14.16 -17.34
CA ASN A 297 -11.52 15.22 -18.35
C ASN A 297 -12.08 16.59 -17.90
N GLY A 298 -12.72 16.65 -16.73
CA GLY A 298 -13.31 17.88 -16.17
C GLY A 298 -12.39 18.62 -15.19
N ARG A 299 -11.07 18.64 -15.44
CA ARG A 299 -10.10 19.45 -14.71
C ARG A 299 -9.51 20.50 -15.64
#